data_AF-A0A7Y2D1B6-F1
#
_entry.id   AF-A0A7Y2D1B6-F1
#
_cell.length_a   1.000
_cell.length_b   1.000
_cell.length_c   1.000
_cell.angle_alpha   90.00
_cell.angle_beta   90.00
_cell.angle_gamma   90.00
#
_symmetry.space_group_name_H-M   'P 1'
#
loop_
_entity.id
_entity.type
_entity.pdbx_description
1 polymer ?
#
loop_
_entity_poly.entity_id
_entity_poly.type
_entity_poly.pdbx_seq_one_letter_code
_entity_poly.pdbx_strand_id
1 'polypeptide(L)'
;MLKSVLFSTSLVFVGATSAVAQPKNHIGQPLAEIMIENGCIMPEEEAAAALKAKGYGISDLQAQATALYNGRYLGSTPDNKWRLQNWDPCH
;
A
#
# COMPACT_ATOMS: atom_id res chain seq x y z
N MET A 1 -14.95 -39.71 38.23
CA MET A 1 -15.36 -39.31 36.87
C MET A 1 -14.45 -38.18 36.42
N LEU A 2 -13.72 -38.42 35.32
CA LEU A 2 -12.59 -37.62 34.83
C LEU A 2 -13.03 -36.22 34.35
N LYS A 3 -12.35 -35.18 34.84
CA LYS A 3 -12.32 -33.84 34.26
C LYS A 3 -11.36 -33.84 33.06
N SER A 4 -11.84 -33.44 31.88
CA SER A 4 -11.10 -32.64 30.88
C SER A 4 -11.85 -32.64 29.54
N VAL A 5 -11.61 -31.57 28.78
CA VAL A 5 -11.65 -31.37 27.30
C VAL A 5 -12.22 -29.96 27.07
N LEU A 6 -11.34 -28.94 27.03
CA LEU A 6 -10.68 -28.36 25.84
C LEU A 6 -11.62 -27.41 25.05
N PHE A 7 -11.23 -26.15 24.83
CA PHE A 7 -10.72 -25.68 23.53
C PHE A 7 -10.57 -24.14 23.48
N SER A 8 -9.39 -23.71 23.04
CA SER A 8 -9.07 -22.51 22.27
C SER A 8 -9.73 -21.19 22.63
N THR A 9 -9.08 -20.44 23.51
CA THR A 9 -9.20 -18.99 23.55
C THR A 9 -8.41 -18.34 22.41
N SER A 10 -9.07 -17.35 21.80
CA SER A 10 -8.53 -16.25 21.00
C SER A 10 -8.52 -16.44 19.48
N LEU A 11 -9.69 -16.17 18.90
CA LEU A 11 -9.78 -15.38 17.67
C LEU A 11 -8.86 -14.16 17.82
N VAL A 12 -7.83 -14.04 16.97
CA VAL A 12 -7.27 -12.74 16.62
C VAL A 12 -7.63 -12.49 15.17
N PHE A 13 -8.79 -11.84 14.97
CA PHE A 13 -9.07 -11.09 13.75
C PHE A 13 -8.06 -9.95 13.70
N VAL A 14 -6.90 -10.16 13.08
CA VAL A 14 -6.11 -9.04 12.58
C VAL A 14 -6.85 -8.55 11.34
N GLY A 15 -7.43 -7.36 11.46
CA GLY A 15 -8.40 -6.82 10.51
C GLY A 15 -7.93 -6.91 9.07
N ALA A 16 -8.77 -7.50 8.23
CA ALA A 16 -8.83 -7.07 6.85
C ALA A 16 -9.24 -5.59 6.90
N THR A 17 -8.25 -4.70 6.86
CA THR A 17 -8.49 -3.29 6.67
C THR A 17 -9.35 -3.16 5.42
N SER A 18 -10.39 -2.36 5.56
CA SER A 18 -11.47 -2.19 4.62
C SER A 18 -10.93 -2.15 3.20
N ALA A 19 -11.21 -3.18 2.41
CA ALA A 19 -11.18 -3.08 0.97
C ALA A 19 -12.31 -2.12 0.58
N VAL A 20 -12.07 -0.82 0.77
CA VAL A 20 -12.78 0.24 0.07
C VAL A 20 -12.71 -0.20 -1.38
N ALA A 21 -13.87 -0.43 -2.00
CA ALA A 21 -13.97 -0.74 -3.41
C ALA A 21 -13.39 0.45 -4.18
N GLN A 22 -12.07 0.44 -4.39
CA GLN A 22 -11.37 1.44 -5.16
C GLN A 22 -11.89 1.28 -6.59
N PRO A 23 -12.32 2.37 -7.26
CA PRO A 23 -12.66 2.30 -8.67
C PRO A 23 -11.49 1.68 -9.42
N LYS A 24 -11.78 0.76 -10.35
CA LYS A 24 -10.79 0.13 -11.23
C LYS A 24 -9.82 1.25 -11.69
N ASN A 25 -8.57 1.21 -11.24
CA ASN A 25 -7.51 2.19 -11.51
C ASN A 25 -7.38 3.38 -10.53
N HIS A 26 -7.36 3.14 -9.22
CA HIS A 26 -6.88 4.14 -8.25
C HIS A 26 -5.83 3.52 -7.31
N ILE A 27 -4.57 3.95 -7.43
CA ILE A 27 -3.43 3.40 -6.66
C ILE A 27 -2.95 4.34 -5.57
N GLY A 28 -3.47 5.58 -5.50
CA GLY A 28 -2.93 6.61 -4.62
C GLY A 28 -2.79 6.14 -3.17
N GLN A 29 -3.88 5.63 -2.60
CA GLN A 29 -3.87 5.15 -1.22
C GLN A 29 -3.08 3.84 -1.04
N PRO A 30 -3.29 2.79 -1.87
CA PRO A 30 -2.46 1.58 -1.80
C PRO A 30 -0.94 1.83 -1.92
N LEU A 31 -0.55 2.70 -2.85
CA LEU A 31 0.85 3.06 -3.08
C LEU A 31 1.40 3.88 -1.90
N ALA A 32 0.62 4.84 -1.40
CA ALA A 32 1.00 5.64 -0.26
C ALA A 32 1.25 4.77 0.98
N GLU A 33 0.33 3.85 1.31
CA GLU A 33 0.49 2.92 2.44
C GLU A 33 1.79 2.11 2.32
N ILE A 34 2.06 1.54 1.13
CA ILE A 34 3.29 0.81 0.85
C ILE A 34 4.53 1.71 1.01
N MET A 35 4.51 2.92 0.47
CA MET A 35 5.66 3.83 0.56
C MET A 35 5.88 4.29 2.00
N ILE A 36 4.83 4.54 2.78
CA ILE A 36 4.91 4.89 4.21
C ILE A 36 5.55 3.76 5.01
N GLU A 37 5.12 2.50 4.78
CA GLU A 37 5.72 1.31 5.40
C GLU A 37 7.24 1.18 5.11
N ASN A 38 7.71 1.78 4.00
CA ASN A 38 9.10 1.74 3.55
C ASN A 38 9.84 3.09 3.71
N GLY A 39 9.30 4.03 4.49
CA GLY A 39 9.98 5.28 4.81
C GLY A 39 9.83 6.40 3.77
N CYS A 40 8.69 6.47 3.09
CA CYS A 40 8.28 7.51 2.14
C CYS A 40 9.05 7.57 0.81
N ILE A 41 10.10 6.77 0.64
CA ILE A 41 10.93 6.74 -0.57
C ILE A 41 11.07 5.29 -1.02
N MET A 42 10.74 5.02 -2.28
CA MET A 42 10.77 3.67 -2.83
C MET A 42 11.09 3.72 -4.33
N PRO A 43 11.92 2.81 -4.87
CA PRO A 43 12.05 2.68 -6.31
C PRO A 43 10.73 2.20 -6.94
N GLU A 44 10.44 2.66 -8.15
CA GLU A 44 9.21 2.30 -8.88
C GLU A 44 8.98 0.79 -8.98
N GLU A 45 10.05 0.02 -9.21
CA GLU A 45 9.99 -1.44 -9.33
C GLU A 45 9.53 -2.12 -8.04
N GLU A 46 9.99 -1.65 -6.88
CA GLU A 46 9.55 -2.18 -5.57
C GLU A 46 8.11 -1.79 -5.28
N ALA A 47 7.71 -0.57 -5.65
CA ALA A 47 6.32 -0.12 -5.52
C ALA A 47 5.38 -0.99 -6.36
N ALA A 48 5.75 -1.25 -7.61
CA ALA A 48 5.02 -2.13 -8.51
C ALA A 48 4.93 -3.56 -7.97
N ALA A 49 6.05 -4.11 -7.49
CA ALA A 49 6.11 -5.45 -6.92
C ALA A 49 5.26 -5.57 -5.65
N ALA A 50 5.32 -4.58 -4.75
CA ALA A 50 4.54 -4.55 -3.53
C ALA A 50 3.03 -4.41 -3.80
N LEU A 51 2.64 -3.57 -4.77
CA LEU A 51 1.25 -3.45 -5.21
C LEU A 51 0.72 -4.79 -5.75
N LYS A 52 1.51 -5.46 -6.59
CA LYS A 52 1.19 -6.80 -7.11
C LYS A 52 1.09 -7.83 -5.99
N ALA A 53 2.02 -7.82 -5.03
CA ALA A 53 2.03 -8.73 -3.89
C ALA A 53 0.80 -8.53 -2.97
N LYS A 54 0.32 -7.30 -2.82
CA LYS A 54 -0.93 -6.98 -2.11
C LYS A 54 -2.20 -7.25 -2.93
N GLY A 55 -2.08 -7.74 -4.16
CA GLY A 55 -3.21 -8.12 -5.03
C GLY A 55 -3.80 -6.98 -5.85
N TYR A 56 -3.13 -5.83 -5.93
CA TYR A 56 -3.56 -4.72 -6.79
C TYR A 56 -3.19 -4.99 -8.25
N GLY A 57 -4.19 -5.36 -9.06
CA GLY A 57 -4.06 -5.53 -10.50
C GLY A 57 -4.09 -4.19 -11.23
N ILE A 58 -2.93 -3.56 -11.42
CA ILE A 58 -2.81 -2.25 -12.06
C ILE A 58 -2.49 -2.44 -13.54
N SER A 59 -3.42 -2.02 -14.41
CA SER A 59 -3.24 -2.15 -15.87
C SER A 59 -2.23 -1.15 -16.43
N ASP A 60 -2.14 0.03 -15.84
CA ASP A 60 -1.20 1.08 -16.22
C ASP A 60 -0.71 1.82 -14.98
N LEU A 61 0.40 1.33 -14.42
CA LEU A 61 1.03 1.92 -13.24
C LEU A 61 1.59 3.29 -13.56
N GLN A 62 2.11 3.48 -14.77
CA GLN A 62 2.80 4.69 -15.17
C GLN A 62 1.83 5.87 -15.37
N ALA A 63 0.67 5.64 -15.98
CA ALA A 63 -0.37 6.67 -16.09
C ALA A 63 -0.88 7.10 -14.71
N GLN A 64 -1.05 6.15 -13.79
CA GLN A 64 -1.51 6.47 -12.44
C GLN A 64 -0.43 7.16 -11.59
N ALA A 65 0.82 6.73 -11.69
CA ALA A 65 1.94 7.44 -11.09
C ALA A 65 2.02 8.87 -11.64
N THR A 66 1.88 9.06 -12.96
CA THR A 66 1.85 10.38 -13.61
C THR A 66 0.73 11.26 -13.05
N ALA A 67 -0.47 10.69 -12.82
CA ALA A 67 -1.57 11.42 -12.19
C ALA A 67 -1.21 11.87 -10.76
N LEU A 68 -0.53 11.02 -9.98
CA LEU A 68 -0.06 11.35 -8.63
C LEU A 68 1.08 12.39 -8.65
N TYR A 69 1.99 12.33 -9.63
CA TYR A 69 3.01 13.36 -9.86
C TYR A 69 2.37 14.71 -10.17
N ASN A 70 1.40 14.75 -11.08
CA ASN A 70 0.66 15.96 -11.43
C ASN A 70 -0.15 16.51 -10.24
N GLY A 71 -0.68 15.62 -9.40
CA GLY A 71 -1.34 15.96 -8.14
C GLY A 71 -0.39 16.34 -6.99
N ARG A 72 0.93 16.31 -7.21
CA ARG A 72 1.99 16.57 -6.22
C ARG A 72 2.02 15.59 -5.05
N TYR A 73 1.46 14.40 -5.21
CA TYR A 73 1.53 13.31 -4.24
C TYR A 73 2.78 12.44 -4.42
N LEU A 74 3.35 12.42 -5.62
CA LEU A 74 4.63 11.79 -5.93
C LEU A 74 5.65 12.81 -6.43
N GLY A 75 6.91 12.59 -6.07
CA GLY A 75 8.08 13.27 -6.60
C GLY A 75 9.19 12.27 -6.88
N SER A 76 10.27 12.78 -7.49
CA SER A 76 11.46 11.97 -7.76
C SER A 76 12.62 12.46 -6.92
N THR A 77 13.38 11.53 -6.34
CA THR A 77 14.67 11.84 -5.72
C THR A 77 15.76 11.97 -6.79
N PRO A 78 16.95 12.52 -6.45
CA PRO A 78 18.10 12.54 -7.37
C PRO A 78 18.52 11.16 -7.88
N ASP A 79 18.21 10.10 -7.12
CA ASP A 79 18.51 8.71 -7.46
C ASP A 79 17.38 8.03 -8.26
N ASN A 80 16.46 8.80 -8.86
CA ASN A 80 15.30 8.32 -9.61
C ASN A 80 14.35 7.40 -8.79
N LYS A 81 14.31 7.54 -7.47
CA LYS A 81 13.30 6.86 -6.64
C LYS A 81 12.06 7.72 -6.52
N TRP A 82 10.90 7.08 -6.37
CA TRP A 82 9.68 7.80 -6.03
C TRP A 82 9.75 8.25 -4.57
N ARG A 83 9.30 9.47 -4.33
CA ARG A 83 9.11 10.06 -3.01
C ARG A 83 7.64 10.39 -2.84
N LEU A 84 7.02 9.86 -1.81
CA LEU A 84 5.69 10.27 -1.39
C LEU A 84 5.78 11.65 -0.76
N GLN A 85 4.91 12.55 -1.18
CA GLN A 85 4.85 13.94 -0.72
C GLN A 85 3.39 14.32 -0.48
N ASN A 86 3.16 15.32 0.37
CA ASN A 86 1.81 15.81 0.67
C ASN A 86 0.84 14.68 1.09
N TRP A 87 1.36 13.64 1.75
CA TRP A 87 0.61 12.49 2.22
C TRP A 87 1.14 12.05 3.58
N ASP A 88 0.43 12.36 4.65
CA ASP A 88 0.87 12.05 6.02
C ASP A 88 1.27 10.58 6.21
N PRO A 89 2.41 10.28 6.86
CA PRO A 89 3.38 11.19 7.50
C PRO A 89 4.50 11.71 6.57
N CYS A 90 4.41 11.49 5.27
CA CYS A 90 5.41 11.86 4.27
C CYS A 90 5.16 13.30 3.75
N HIS A 91 5.88 14.26 4.31
CA HIS A 91 5.85 15.69 3.95
C HIS A 91 7.17 16.16 3.35
#